data_AF-A0A1Y4UJQ0-F1
#
_entry.id   AF-A0A1Y4UJQ0-F1
#
_cell.length_a   1.000
_cell.length_b   1.000
_cell.length_c   1.000
_cell.angle_alpha   90.00
_cell.angle_beta   90.00
_cell.angle_gamma   90.00
#
_symmetry.space_group_name_H-M   'P 1'
#
loop_
_entity.id
_entity.type
_entity.pdbx_description
1 polymer ?
#
loop_
_entity_poly.entity_id
_entity_poly.type
_entity_poly.pdbx_seq_one_letter_code
_entity_poly.pdbx_strand_id
1 'polypeptide(L)'
;MVLTRADGTSVGLHENSDTGFWLDEKSLQLCFNLDESWNAAEGQTVTLTLNGTSYTGTLTERGDGSFAFQLSDATRDYENYTADLWDALWRPAPGNWSRNTAYYLETVLHTGPNQINDLGTTATRLDFVKLLSLVSGDLLEPINDITDFPDATEETKDVVLPFYQAGILTGTDDYGTFRANGTLSRAEMATMAARLIRPELRQEFTIKTVDDSRYTLTPLDLKGGKAEGSWSTSSLLPVTYDDHWALYRADGSWYTPEEGMVFLDANEDGLVMMEAADDSYAVADSTKDWAAVPFTPNWSCKLLGDGLFISQPSYGADPILHDRTGTSIATLTGDGHWDVLSDGLAPCLDESARLYGFVNTKGQWVIPAQYNSVEHFADGYAMVRKDSGWGVIDTTGKLVIPCSYPQLRHRGGPYFYSSAVGASDGIWLTADGSAVPAAAASYNGLNITLNRRGRLPDHPEVRAGFPHSLPSWGKSI
;
A
#
# COMPACT_ATOMS: atom_id res chain seq x y z
N MET A 1 -33.93 44.53 1.94
CA MET A 1 -35.00 43.52 2.14
C MET A 1 -36.01 44.06 3.13
N VAL A 2 -37.31 43.71 3.02
CA VAL A 2 -38.34 44.15 3.97
C VAL A 2 -39.15 42.96 4.46
N LEU A 3 -39.37 42.86 5.76
CA LEU A 3 -40.23 41.86 6.37
C LEU A 3 -41.45 42.55 6.99
N THR A 4 -42.65 42.03 6.71
CA THR A 4 -43.93 42.63 7.11
C THR A 4 -44.81 41.60 7.82
N ARG A 5 -45.31 41.96 9.01
CA ARG A 5 -46.27 41.16 9.79
C ARG A 5 -47.70 41.29 9.25
N ALA A 6 -48.56 40.37 9.64
CA ALA A 6 -49.99 40.42 9.33
C ALA A 6 -50.70 41.69 9.87
N ASP A 7 -50.17 42.31 10.93
CA ASP A 7 -50.68 43.56 11.50
C ASP A 7 -50.25 44.83 10.74
N GLY A 8 -49.47 44.68 9.66
CA GLY A 8 -48.95 45.77 8.84
C GLY A 8 -47.63 46.37 9.32
N THR A 9 -47.10 45.95 10.47
CA THR A 9 -45.79 46.39 10.93
C THR A 9 -44.70 45.84 10.01
N SER A 10 -43.79 46.70 9.57
CA SER A 10 -42.69 46.32 8.67
C SER A 10 -41.34 46.72 9.24
N VAL A 11 -40.33 45.88 9.02
CA VAL A 11 -38.92 46.18 9.32
C VAL A 11 -38.10 46.15 8.03
N GLY A 12 -37.32 47.20 7.82
CA GLY A 12 -36.28 47.23 6.80
C GLY A 12 -35.04 46.52 7.31
N LEU A 13 -34.57 45.52 6.57
CA LEU A 13 -33.43 44.70 6.94
C LEU A 13 -32.20 45.11 6.13
N HIS A 14 -31.14 45.43 6.86
CA HIS A 14 -29.85 45.91 6.34
C HIS A 14 -28.72 45.02 6.88
N GLU A 15 -27.75 44.67 6.04
CA GLU A 15 -26.53 43.99 6.48
C GLU A 15 -25.78 44.85 7.51
N ASN A 16 -25.25 44.24 8.57
CA ASN A 16 -24.43 44.86 9.63
C ASN A 16 -25.12 45.89 10.53
N SER A 17 -26.39 45.67 10.90
CA SER A 17 -27.07 46.39 11.99
C SER A 17 -27.63 45.43 13.04
N ASP A 18 -28.05 45.94 14.21
CA ASP A 18 -28.68 45.13 15.27
C ASP A 18 -29.91 44.32 14.79
N THR A 19 -30.48 44.71 13.64
CA THR A 19 -31.52 43.98 12.89
C THR A 19 -30.97 43.42 11.57
N GLY A 20 -29.99 42.51 11.68
CA GLY A 20 -29.33 41.84 10.55
C GLY A 20 -30.08 40.62 10.03
N PHE A 21 -29.68 40.13 8.87
CA PHE A 21 -30.17 38.88 8.28
C PHE A 21 -29.02 38.06 7.71
N TRP A 22 -29.17 36.74 7.63
CA TRP A 22 -28.20 35.81 7.02
C TRP A 22 -28.91 34.56 6.51
N LEU A 23 -28.23 33.74 5.72
CA LEU A 23 -28.72 32.42 5.31
C LEU A 23 -28.11 31.36 6.22
N ASP A 24 -28.93 30.51 6.85
CA ASP A 24 -28.44 29.33 7.58
C ASP A 24 -27.86 28.32 6.60
N GLU A 25 -26.54 28.13 6.67
CA GLU A 25 -25.73 27.34 5.74
C GLU A 25 -26.04 25.84 5.76
N LYS A 26 -26.72 25.33 6.80
CA LYS A 26 -27.09 23.90 6.92
C LYS A 26 -28.50 23.60 6.38
N SER A 27 -29.43 24.53 6.56
CA SER A 27 -30.86 24.34 6.23
C SER A 27 -31.31 25.15 5.01
N LEU A 28 -30.46 26.04 4.49
CA LEU A 28 -30.75 27.00 3.43
C LEU A 28 -31.97 27.89 3.74
N GLN A 29 -32.19 28.18 5.03
CA GLN A 29 -33.26 29.06 5.50
C GLN A 29 -32.75 30.48 5.74
N LEU A 30 -33.49 31.46 5.24
CA LEU A 30 -33.21 32.87 5.52
C LEU A 30 -33.53 33.19 6.98
N CYS A 31 -32.54 33.66 7.72
CA CYS A 31 -32.61 33.94 9.15
C CYS A 31 -32.48 35.44 9.44
N PHE A 32 -33.05 35.87 10.56
CA PHE A 32 -33.10 37.27 10.96
C PHE A 32 -32.78 37.43 12.45
N ASN A 33 -32.03 38.50 12.76
CA ASN A 33 -32.01 39.09 14.09
C ASN A 33 -33.12 40.14 14.13
N LEU A 34 -34.14 39.89 14.94
CA LEU A 34 -35.28 40.77 15.13
C LEU A 34 -35.40 41.12 16.62
N ASP A 35 -35.94 42.29 16.93
CA ASP A 35 -36.18 42.65 18.32
C ASP A 35 -37.29 41.79 18.97
N GLU A 36 -37.39 41.81 20.30
CA GLU A 36 -38.33 41.00 21.07
C GLU A 36 -39.81 41.20 20.69
N SER A 37 -40.16 42.30 20.00
CA SER A 37 -41.53 42.53 19.54
C SER A 37 -41.94 41.57 18.42
N TRP A 38 -40.99 40.92 17.75
CA TRP A 38 -41.22 39.95 16.69
C TRP A 38 -41.54 38.55 17.18
N ASN A 39 -41.34 38.25 18.47
CA ASN A 39 -41.80 37.00 19.10
C ASN A 39 -43.31 36.77 18.89
N ALA A 40 -44.11 37.84 18.86
CA ALA A 40 -45.55 37.75 18.62
C ALA A 40 -45.93 37.32 17.18
N ALA A 41 -44.98 37.34 16.25
CA ALA A 41 -45.16 36.94 14.86
C ALA A 41 -44.78 35.47 14.59
N GLU A 42 -44.23 34.75 15.59
CA GLU A 42 -43.90 33.34 15.44
C GLU A 42 -45.14 32.51 15.09
N GLY A 43 -45.03 31.66 14.06
CA GLY A 43 -46.12 30.85 13.55
C GLY A 43 -47.24 31.62 12.83
N GLN A 44 -47.17 32.95 12.73
CA GLN A 44 -48.10 33.76 11.93
C GLN A 44 -47.60 33.93 10.49
N THR A 45 -48.52 34.19 9.56
CA THR A 45 -48.16 34.52 8.18
C THR A 45 -47.45 35.88 8.14
N VAL A 46 -46.24 35.88 7.60
CA VAL A 46 -45.43 37.07 7.31
C VAL A 46 -45.21 37.21 5.81
N THR A 47 -44.98 38.44 5.36
CA THR A 47 -44.63 38.75 3.97
C THR A 47 -43.18 39.24 3.89
N LEU A 48 -42.37 38.58 3.09
CA LEU A 48 -40.99 38.92 2.80
C LEU A 48 -40.92 39.57 1.42
N THR A 49 -40.42 40.80 1.33
CA THR A 49 -40.23 41.50 0.05
C THR A 49 -38.75 41.59 -0.32
N LEU A 50 -38.39 40.94 -1.43
CA LEU A 50 -37.05 40.87 -2.03
C LEU A 50 -37.09 41.60 -3.37
N ASN A 51 -36.28 42.64 -3.54
CA ASN A 51 -36.16 43.42 -4.78
C ASN A 51 -37.50 43.86 -5.44
N GLY A 52 -38.56 44.01 -4.64
CA GLY A 52 -39.90 44.41 -5.09
C GLY A 52 -40.88 43.24 -5.27
N THR A 53 -40.42 42.00 -5.22
CA THR A 53 -41.24 40.77 -5.24
C THR A 53 -41.60 40.36 -3.82
N SER A 54 -42.86 40.01 -3.57
CA SER A 54 -43.35 39.61 -2.24
C SER A 54 -43.63 38.11 -2.14
N TYR A 55 -43.11 37.48 -1.08
CA TYR A 55 -43.23 36.07 -0.75
C TYR A 55 -43.90 35.90 0.61
N THR A 56 -44.78 34.92 0.76
CA THR A 56 -45.46 34.64 2.04
C THR A 56 -44.86 33.43 2.72
N GLY A 57 -44.78 33.48 4.05
CA GLY A 57 -44.19 32.41 4.86
C GLY A 57 -44.52 32.55 6.34
N THR A 58 -43.84 31.78 7.17
CA THR A 58 -43.92 31.84 8.63
C THR A 58 -42.54 32.09 9.22
N LEU A 59 -42.49 32.68 10.42
CA LEU A 59 -41.26 32.76 11.22
C LEU A 59 -41.23 31.66 12.28
N THR A 60 -40.05 31.11 12.53
CA THR A 60 -39.78 30.11 13.58
C THR A 60 -38.57 30.56 14.40
N GLU A 61 -38.70 30.64 15.73
CA GLU A 61 -37.60 30.98 16.63
C GLU A 61 -36.62 29.80 16.74
N ARG A 62 -35.31 30.06 16.69
CA ARG A 62 -34.26 29.04 16.58
C ARG A 62 -33.59 28.68 17.91
N GLY A 63 -34.04 29.25 19.03
CA GLY A 63 -33.50 29.02 20.37
C GLY A 63 -32.24 29.81 20.71
N ASP A 64 -31.69 30.56 19.75
CA ASP A 64 -30.56 31.49 19.90
C ASP A 64 -31.02 32.96 19.86
N GLY A 65 -32.34 33.20 19.91
CA GLY A 65 -32.95 34.53 19.77
C GLY A 65 -33.12 35.01 18.33
N SER A 66 -32.78 34.17 17.33
CA SER A 66 -33.00 34.46 15.91
C SER A 66 -34.24 33.77 15.35
N PHE A 67 -34.73 34.27 14.22
CA PHE A 67 -35.89 33.73 13.52
C PHE A 67 -35.52 33.19 12.13
N ALA A 68 -36.00 32.01 11.77
CA ALA A 68 -35.95 31.47 10.41
C ALA A 68 -37.25 31.78 9.65
N PHE A 69 -37.13 32.22 8.39
CA PHE A 69 -38.23 32.29 7.44
C PHE A 69 -38.46 30.93 6.80
N GLN A 70 -39.69 30.46 6.89
CA GLN A 70 -40.15 29.27 6.18
C GLN A 70 -41.20 29.68 5.16
N LEU A 71 -40.88 29.49 3.88
CA LEU A 71 -41.83 29.72 2.78
C LEU A 71 -43.02 28.76 2.96
N SER A 72 -44.25 29.28 2.87
CA SER A 72 -45.48 28.52 3.20
C SER A 72 -45.94 27.50 2.13
N ASP A 73 -45.10 27.27 1.13
CA ASP A 73 -45.17 26.23 0.09
C ASP A 73 -46.37 26.28 -0.89
N ALA A 74 -46.06 26.56 -2.16
CA ALA A 74 -46.75 26.03 -3.33
C ALA A 74 -45.93 26.32 -4.60
N THR A 75 -45.00 25.41 -4.95
CA THR A 75 -44.71 24.90 -6.33
C THR A 75 -44.74 25.82 -7.56
N ARG A 76 -44.65 27.14 -7.43
CA ARG A 76 -44.68 28.05 -8.59
C ARG A 76 -43.64 29.16 -8.58
N ASP A 77 -43.00 29.41 -7.45
CA ASP A 77 -41.96 30.43 -7.36
C ASP A 77 -40.79 30.02 -6.45
N TYR A 78 -40.52 28.73 -6.17
CA TYR A 78 -39.30 28.38 -5.42
C TYR A 78 -38.05 28.82 -6.20
N GLU A 79 -38.02 28.56 -7.51
CA GLU A 79 -36.94 29.02 -8.39
C GLU A 79 -36.84 30.55 -8.42
N ASN A 80 -37.96 31.26 -8.57
CA ASN A 80 -37.98 32.73 -8.57
C ASN A 80 -37.66 33.33 -7.20
N TYR A 81 -38.13 32.72 -6.12
CA TYR A 81 -37.77 33.05 -4.74
C TYR A 81 -36.28 32.89 -4.52
N THR A 82 -35.70 31.76 -4.94
CA THR A 82 -34.25 31.58 -4.84
C THR A 82 -33.50 32.58 -5.71
N ALA A 83 -33.94 32.84 -6.94
CA ALA A 83 -33.30 33.80 -7.84
C ALA A 83 -33.35 35.23 -7.29
N ASP A 84 -34.50 35.70 -6.82
CA ASP A 84 -34.66 37.03 -6.23
C ASP A 84 -33.96 37.14 -4.86
N LEU A 85 -33.89 36.05 -4.10
CA LEU A 85 -33.09 35.97 -2.88
C LEU A 85 -31.60 36.12 -3.19
N TRP A 86 -31.10 35.45 -4.24
CA TRP A 86 -29.72 35.54 -4.69
C TRP A 86 -29.38 36.93 -5.25
N ASP A 87 -30.29 37.59 -5.97
CA ASP A 87 -30.12 38.96 -6.46
C ASP A 87 -30.17 39.99 -5.31
N ALA A 88 -30.96 39.72 -4.26
CA ALA A 88 -31.02 40.56 -3.07
C ALA A 88 -29.78 40.41 -2.15
N LEU A 89 -29.09 39.27 -2.19
CA LEU A 89 -27.89 38.95 -1.40
C LEU A 89 -26.59 39.49 -2.03
N TRP A 90 -26.60 40.71 -2.57
CA TRP A 90 -25.50 41.26 -3.39
C TRP A 90 -24.13 41.22 -2.67
N ARG A 91 -23.32 40.21 -3.05
CA ARG A 91 -21.95 39.82 -2.65
C ARG A 91 -21.90 38.66 -1.65
N PRO A 92 -20.87 37.78 -1.76
CA PRO A 92 -20.70 36.67 -0.83
C PRO A 92 -20.75 37.17 0.61
N ALA A 93 -21.65 36.59 1.39
CA ALA A 93 -21.67 36.74 2.84
C ALA A 93 -20.22 36.61 3.37
N PRO A 94 -19.75 37.53 4.23
CA PRO A 94 -18.40 37.46 4.76
C PRO A 94 -18.22 36.12 5.50
N GLY A 95 -17.49 35.19 4.91
CA GLY A 95 -17.25 33.88 5.52
C GLY A 95 -16.83 32.76 4.59
N ASN A 96 -17.36 32.69 3.35
CA ASN A 96 -17.09 31.56 2.45
C ASN A 96 -17.05 31.94 0.95
N TRP A 97 -16.13 32.83 0.58
CA TRP A 97 -15.87 33.26 -0.80
C TRP A 97 -15.59 32.10 -1.78
N SER A 98 -14.96 31.02 -1.32
CA SER A 98 -14.56 29.87 -2.13
C SER A 98 -15.77 29.05 -2.62
N ARG A 99 -16.79 28.89 -1.78
CA ARG A 99 -18.01 28.13 -2.11
C ARG A 99 -18.85 28.85 -3.16
N ASN A 100 -19.01 30.16 -3.02
CA ASN A 100 -19.74 30.96 -4.01
C ASN A 100 -19.00 31.04 -5.35
N THR A 101 -17.67 30.99 -5.33
CA THR A 101 -16.85 30.90 -6.54
C THR A 101 -17.03 29.54 -7.24
N ALA A 102 -17.03 28.44 -6.48
CA ALA A 102 -17.29 27.11 -7.03
C ALA A 102 -18.66 26.99 -7.69
N TYR A 103 -19.72 27.48 -7.03
CA TYR A 103 -21.07 27.48 -7.61
C TYR A 103 -21.18 28.35 -8.87
N TYR A 104 -20.51 29.51 -8.92
CA TYR A 104 -20.45 30.32 -10.14
C TYR A 104 -19.80 29.56 -11.30
N LEU A 105 -18.70 28.85 -11.04
CA LEU A 105 -18.01 28.04 -12.04
C LEU A 105 -18.91 26.91 -12.57
N GLU A 106 -19.64 26.20 -11.71
CA GLU A 106 -20.55 25.13 -12.15
C GLU A 106 -21.67 25.65 -13.07
N THR A 107 -22.22 26.82 -12.72
CA THR A 107 -23.35 27.40 -13.44
C THR A 107 -22.93 28.01 -14.79
N VAL A 108 -21.78 28.67 -14.85
CA VAL A 108 -21.28 29.33 -16.07
C VAL A 108 -20.66 28.32 -17.03
N LEU A 109 -19.91 27.34 -16.52
CA LEU A 109 -19.22 26.34 -17.34
C LEU A 109 -20.12 25.17 -17.76
N HIS A 110 -21.39 25.15 -17.31
CA HIS A 110 -22.38 24.10 -17.62
C HIS A 110 -21.88 22.69 -17.24
N THR A 111 -21.00 22.61 -16.24
CA THR A 111 -20.56 21.33 -15.69
C THR A 111 -21.69 20.77 -14.83
N GLY A 112 -21.95 19.46 -14.90
CA GLY A 112 -23.03 18.83 -14.13
C GLY A 112 -22.94 19.15 -12.62
N PRO A 113 -24.06 19.18 -11.89
CA PRO A 113 -24.18 19.74 -10.52
C PRO A 113 -23.40 18.99 -9.40
N ASN A 114 -22.53 18.04 -9.77
CA ASN A 114 -21.74 17.21 -8.86
C ASN A 114 -20.27 17.10 -9.32
N GLN A 115 -19.75 18.06 -10.09
CA GLN A 115 -18.38 18.00 -10.61
C GLN A 115 -17.37 18.77 -9.74
N ILE A 116 -17.82 19.73 -8.93
CA ILE A 116 -16.99 20.40 -7.91
C ILE A 116 -17.50 20.01 -6.51
N ASN A 117 -17.07 18.84 -6.04
CA ASN A 117 -17.45 18.31 -4.71
C ASN A 117 -16.41 18.65 -3.63
N ASP A 118 -16.75 18.35 -2.37
CA ASP A 118 -15.81 18.35 -1.23
C ASP A 118 -15.08 19.67 -0.97
N LEU A 119 -15.81 20.79 -1.11
CA LEU A 119 -15.33 22.14 -0.80
C LEU A 119 -14.77 22.21 0.64
N GLY A 120 -13.46 22.43 0.75
CA GLY A 120 -12.73 22.47 2.03
C GLY A 120 -11.69 21.34 2.18
N THR A 121 -11.70 20.35 1.29
CA THR A 121 -10.63 19.36 1.16
C THR A 121 -9.46 19.93 0.35
N THR A 122 -8.28 19.32 0.50
CA THR A 122 -7.09 19.74 -0.25
C THR A 122 -7.23 19.28 -1.70
N ALA A 123 -7.34 20.23 -2.63
CA ALA A 123 -7.40 19.92 -4.06
C ALA A 123 -6.07 19.30 -4.53
N THR A 124 -6.17 18.27 -5.38
CA THR A 124 -5.02 17.67 -6.03
C THR A 124 -4.56 18.50 -7.23
N ARG A 125 -3.37 18.21 -7.75
CA ARG A 125 -2.89 18.80 -8.99
C ARG A 125 -3.81 18.48 -10.18
N LEU A 126 -4.29 17.24 -10.27
CA LEU A 126 -5.19 16.81 -11.34
C LEU A 126 -6.52 17.57 -11.28
N ASP A 127 -7.09 17.78 -10.08
CA ASP A 127 -8.33 18.54 -9.92
C ASP A 127 -8.19 19.96 -10.47
N PHE A 128 -7.06 20.62 -10.19
CA PHE A 128 -6.83 21.97 -10.67
C PHE A 128 -6.60 22.05 -12.18
N VAL A 129 -5.88 21.08 -12.78
CA VAL A 129 -5.69 21.04 -14.23
C VAL A 129 -7.02 20.73 -14.94
N LYS A 130 -7.86 19.85 -14.38
CA LYS A 130 -9.23 19.64 -14.87
C LYS A 130 -10.02 20.96 -14.87
N LEU A 131 -9.98 21.73 -13.78
CA LEU A 131 -10.60 23.06 -13.73
C LEU A 131 -10.05 24.03 -14.78
N LEU A 132 -8.73 24.08 -14.96
CA LEU A 132 -8.12 24.92 -15.99
C LEU A 132 -8.56 24.48 -17.39
N SER A 133 -8.67 23.17 -17.65
CA SER A 133 -9.05 22.65 -18.96
C SER A 133 -10.42 23.17 -19.41
N LEU A 134 -11.35 23.33 -18.46
CA LEU A 134 -12.70 23.88 -18.72
C LEU A 134 -12.68 25.34 -19.21
N VAL A 135 -11.67 26.11 -18.81
CA VAL A 135 -11.53 27.54 -19.16
C VAL A 135 -10.41 27.81 -20.17
N SER A 136 -9.71 26.77 -20.62
CA SER A 136 -8.54 26.91 -21.49
C SER A 136 -8.92 27.28 -22.91
N GLY A 137 -10.01 26.71 -23.45
CA GLY A 137 -10.42 26.94 -24.83
C GLY A 137 -9.26 26.76 -25.82
N ASP A 138 -9.09 27.72 -26.73
CA ASP A 138 -8.02 27.71 -27.74
C ASP A 138 -6.66 28.21 -27.21
N LEU A 139 -6.51 28.46 -25.90
CA LEU A 139 -5.27 29.02 -25.34
C LEU A 139 -4.11 28.00 -25.31
N LEU A 140 -4.33 26.72 -25.61
CA LEU A 140 -3.32 25.66 -25.48
C LEU A 140 -2.49 25.44 -26.76
N GLU A 141 -2.10 26.52 -27.43
CA GLU A 141 -1.17 26.42 -28.56
C GLU A 141 0.16 25.76 -28.12
N PRO A 142 0.59 24.67 -28.79
CA PRO A 142 1.75 23.90 -28.37
C PRO A 142 3.06 24.63 -28.72
N ILE A 143 3.98 24.65 -27.77
CA ILE A 143 5.36 25.16 -27.92
C ILE A 143 6.41 24.07 -27.69
N ASN A 144 6.03 22.95 -27.05
CA ASN A 144 6.88 21.81 -26.77
C ASN A 144 6.46 20.59 -27.60
N ASP A 145 7.44 19.82 -28.07
CA ASP A 145 7.24 18.51 -28.71
C ASP A 145 7.25 17.40 -27.65
N ILE A 146 6.23 17.38 -26.81
CA ILE A 146 6.04 16.37 -25.75
C ILE A 146 4.91 15.44 -26.16
N THR A 147 5.20 14.15 -26.23
CA THR A 147 4.25 13.10 -26.61
C THR A 147 3.84 12.18 -25.46
N ASP A 148 4.63 12.15 -24.38
CA ASP A 148 4.36 11.37 -23.18
C ASP A 148 5.07 11.97 -21.95
N PHE A 149 4.67 11.61 -20.73
CA PHE A 149 5.30 12.04 -19.47
C PHE A 149 5.39 10.91 -18.42
N PRO A 150 6.28 11.00 -17.41
CA PRO A 150 6.72 9.84 -16.61
C PRO A 150 5.62 9.06 -15.89
N ASP A 151 4.59 9.73 -15.40
CA ASP A 151 3.48 9.15 -14.63
C ASP A 151 2.13 9.27 -15.37
N ALA A 152 2.18 9.24 -16.71
CA ALA A 152 1.00 9.37 -17.55
C ALA A 152 0.13 8.10 -17.56
N THR A 153 -1.13 8.24 -17.13
CA THR A 153 -2.24 7.29 -17.32
C THR A 153 -3.11 7.67 -18.52
N GLU A 154 -3.99 6.78 -18.99
CA GLU A 154 -4.97 7.12 -20.06
C GLU A 154 -5.78 8.37 -19.73
N GLU A 155 -6.31 8.49 -18.51
CA GLU A 155 -7.09 9.65 -18.06
C GLU A 155 -6.26 10.95 -18.06
N THR A 156 -5.02 10.87 -17.60
CA THR A 156 -4.17 12.07 -17.50
C THR A 156 -3.61 12.49 -18.85
N LYS A 157 -3.43 11.59 -19.82
CA LYS A 157 -3.00 11.95 -21.19
C LYS A 157 -4.01 12.88 -21.87
N ASP A 158 -5.31 12.60 -21.72
CA ASP A 158 -6.35 13.40 -22.36
C ASP A 158 -6.43 14.84 -21.81
N VAL A 159 -6.21 15.01 -20.50
CA VAL A 159 -6.42 16.30 -19.83
C VAL A 159 -5.12 17.07 -19.59
N VAL A 160 -4.01 16.38 -19.33
CA VAL A 160 -2.76 16.99 -18.82
C VAL A 160 -1.73 17.20 -19.93
N LEU A 161 -1.62 16.28 -20.89
CA LEU A 161 -0.63 16.37 -21.97
C LEU A 161 -0.71 17.70 -22.76
N PRO A 162 -1.90 18.25 -23.10
CA PRO A 162 -1.99 19.53 -23.78
C PRO A 162 -1.34 20.69 -23.01
N PHE A 163 -1.33 20.64 -21.69
CA PHE A 163 -0.70 21.67 -20.86
C PHE A 163 0.83 21.57 -20.83
N TYR A 164 1.38 20.36 -20.94
CA TYR A 164 2.82 20.16 -21.16
C TYR A 164 3.24 20.67 -22.54
N GLN A 165 2.46 20.33 -23.57
CA GLN A 165 2.69 20.78 -24.94
C GLN A 165 2.62 22.30 -25.04
N ALA A 166 1.66 22.94 -24.36
CA ALA A 166 1.56 24.40 -24.27
C ALA A 166 2.63 25.06 -23.37
N GLY A 167 3.53 24.31 -22.72
CA GLY A 167 4.56 24.85 -21.84
C GLY A 167 4.01 25.53 -20.58
N ILE A 168 2.79 25.19 -20.18
CA ILE A 168 2.18 25.62 -18.93
C ILE A 168 2.74 24.77 -17.79
N LEU A 169 2.85 23.45 -18.02
CA LEU A 169 3.43 22.48 -17.10
C LEU A 169 4.84 22.08 -17.51
N THR A 170 5.68 21.89 -16.50
CA THR A 170 7.07 21.37 -16.62
C THR A 170 7.34 20.21 -15.67
N GLY A 171 6.31 19.72 -14.97
CA GLY A 171 6.43 18.74 -13.89
C GLY A 171 6.83 19.34 -12.55
N THR A 172 6.75 18.51 -11.51
CA THR A 172 7.17 18.83 -10.14
C THR A 172 8.67 18.65 -9.91
N ASP A 173 9.36 18.08 -10.88
CA ASP A 173 10.77 17.78 -10.85
C ASP A 173 11.42 18.04 -12.22
N ASP A 174 12.73 17.84 -12.27
CA ASP A 174 13.53 17.98 -13.48
C ASP A 174 13.16 17.01 -14.61
N TYR A 175 12.39 15.95 -14.31
CA TYR A 175 12.05 14.87 -15.22
C TYR A 175 10.66 15.03 -15.82
N GLY A 176 9.89 16.04 -15.40
CA GLY A 176 8.56 16.28 -15.93
C GLY A 176 7.48 15.42 -15.28
N THR A 177 7.70 14.88 -14.08
CA THR A 177 6.67 14.11 -13.35
C THR A 177 5.49 14.99 -12.98
N PHE A 178 4.26 14.56 -13.27
CA PHE A 178 3.05 15.34 -13.03
C PHE A 178 2.54 15.27 -11.59
N ARG A 179 2.56 14.10 -10.95
CA ARG A 179 2.03 13.77 -9.61
C ARG A 179 0.52 14.05 -9.45
N ALA A 180 -0.34 13.37 -10.19
CA ALA A 180 -1.79 13.64 -10.24
C ALA A 180 -2.46 13.88 -8.86
N ASN A 181 -2.19 13.03 -7.87
CA ASN A 181 -2.76 13.10 -6.51
C ASN A 181 -1.97 13.98 -5.54
N GLY A 182 -0.91 14.65 -6.01
CA GLY A 182 -0.05 15.50 -5.20
C GLY A 182 -0.78 16.74 -4.67
N THR A 183 -0.32 17.23 -3.53
CA THR A 183 -0.81 18.49 -2.96
C THR A 183 -0.33 19.67 -3.80
N LEU A 184 -1.20 20.66 -3.98
CA LEU A 184 -0.94 21.80 -4.86
C LEU A 184 -0.72 23.09 -4.06
N SER A 185 0.42 23.75 -4.30
CA SER A 185 0.74 25.01 -3.61
C SER A 185 0.06 26.22 -4.27
N ARG A 186 -0.17 27.29 -3.49
CA ARG A 186 -0.75 28.55 -4.01
C ARG A 186 0.14 29.21 -5.07
N ALA A 187 1.46 29.13 -4.91
CA ALA A 187 2.41 29.69 -5.86
C ALA A 187 2.35 28.95 -7.21
N GLU A 188 2.16 27.64 -7.14
CA GLU A 188 2.07 26.82 -8.33
C GLU A 188 0.76 27.03 -9.09
N MET A 189 -0.38 27.08 -8.38
CA MET A 189 -1.65 27.47 -8.99
C MET A 189 -1.55 28.80 -9.73
N ALA A 190 -0.96 29.81 -9.08
CA ALA A 190 -0.76 31.13 -9.67
C ALA A 190 0.13 31.07 -10.91
N THR A 191 1.16 30.22 -10.90
CA THR A 191 2.06 30.03 -12.03
C THR A 191 1.36 29.39 -13.22
N MET A 192 0.60 28.31 -12.99
CA MET A 192 -0.18 27.64 -14.05
C MET A 192 -1.20 28.59 -14.68
N ALA A 193 -1.98 29.30 -13.85
CA ALA A 193 -2.96 30.26 -14.32
C ALA A 193 -2.32 31.44 -15.08
N ALA A 194 -1.17 31.95 -14.59
CA ALA A 194 -0.44 33.00 -15.27
C ALA A 194 0.07 32.57 -16.65
N ARG A 195 0.65 31.36 -16.76
CA ARG A 195 1.15 30.81 -18.05
C ARG A 195 0.03 30.51 -19.04
N LEU A 196 -1.15 30.13 -18.56
CA LEU A 196 -2.32 29.94 -19.41
C LEU A 196 -2.70 31.25 -20.10
N ILE A 197 -2.83 32.34 -19.33
CA ILE A 197 -3.31 33.65 -19.82
C ILE A 197 -2.19 34.46 -20.51
N ARG A 198 -0.93 34.24 -20.15
CA ARG A 198 0.22 34.99 -20.65
C ARG A 198 1.21 34.06 -21.36
N PRO A 199 1.07 33.88 -22.68
CA PRO A 199 1.91 32.95 -23.44
C PRO A 199 3.41 33.20 -23.32
N GLU A 200 3.83 34.45 -23.10
CA GLU A 200 5.23 34.82 -22.91
C GLU A 200 5.87 34.28 -21.62
N LEU A 201 5.05 33.79 -20.67
CA LEU A 201 5.52 33.15 -19.44
C LEU A 201 5.62 31.62 -19.56
N ARG A 202 5.13 31.04 -20.66
CA ARG A 202 5.21 29.59 -20.92
C ARG A 202 6.67 29.18 -21.07
N GLN A 203 6.95 27.95 -20.69
CA GLN A 203 8.30 27.43 -20.66
C GLN A 203 8.49 26.38 -21.75
N GLU A 204 9.52 26.60 -22.56
CA GLU A 204 10.12 25.51 -23.29
C GLU A 204 10.65 24.49 -22.28
N PHE A 205 10.23 23.25 -22.45
CA PHE A 205 10.60 22.17 -21.58
C PHE A 205 10.77 20.91 -22.40
N THR A 206 11.88 20.23 -22.17
CA THR A 206 12.13 18.90 -22.68
C THR A 206 12.17 17.98 -21.49
N ILE A 207 11.34 16.94 -21.53
CA ILE A 207 11.38 15.88 -20.51
C ILE A 207 12.78 15.29 -20.52
N LYS A 208 13.47 15.41 -19.39
CA LYS A 208 14.76 14.78 -19.21
C LYS A 208 14.51 13.28 -19.13
N THR A 209 15.00 12.54 -20.10
CA THR A 209 15.31 11.14 -19.88
C THR A 209 16.47 11.07 -18.91
N VAL A 210 16.46 10.09 -17.99
CA VAL A 210 17.53 9.90 -17.00
C VAL A 210 18.88 9.78 -17.72
N ASP A 211 19.64 10.89 -17.78
CA ASP A 211 21.01 10.96 -18.24
C ASP A 211 21.81 11.50 -17.04
N ASP A 212 22.45 10.57 -16.33
CA ASP A 212 22.52 10.69 -14.88
C ASP A 212 23.95 10.81 -14.34
N SER A 213 24.42 12.05 -14.26
CA SER A 213 25.67 12.41 -13.57
C SER A 213 25.43 12.88 -12.12
N ARG A 214 24.20 12.78 -11.59
CA ARG A 214 23.82 13.24 -10.24
C ARG A 214 23.67 12.11 -9.24
N TYR A 215 23.50 10.88 -9.73
CA TYR A 215 23.29 9.73 -8.88
C TYR A 215 24.64 9.07 -8.68
N THR A 216 25.12 9.03 -7.44
CA THR A 216 26.21 8.12 -7.12
C THR A 216 25.57 6.74 -7.02
N LEU A 217 25.55 6.02 -8.14
CA LEU A 217 25.29 4.58 -8.14
C LEU A 217 26.31 3.97 -7.20
N THR A 218 25.92 3.77 -5.96
CA THR A 218 26.73 3.09 -4.97
C THR A 218 26.23 1.66 -5.00
N PRO A 219 26.98 0.70 -5.59
CA PRO A 219 26.60 -0.70 -5.50
C PRO A 219 26.46 -1.02 -4.01
N LEU A 220 25.26 -1.42 -3.59
CA LEU A 220 25.06 -1.87 -2.24
C LEU A 220 25.90 -3.14 -2.05
N ASP A 221 26.85 -3.13 -1.12
CA ASP A 221 27.44 -4.37 -0.63
C ASP A 221 26.34 -5.05 0.19
N LEU A 222 25.58 -5.95 -0.45
CA LEU A 222 24.59 -6.84 0.18
C LEU A 222 25.27 -7.87 1.11
N LYS A 223 26.26 -7.44 1.90
CA LYS A 223 26.81 -8.23 3.00
C LYS A 223 25.98 -8.03 4.24
N GLY A 224 24.90 -8.80 4.27
CA GLY A 224 23.98 -8.88 5.40
C GLY A 224 23.41 -10.27 5.71
N GLY A 225 23.95 -11.38 5.19
CA GLY A 225 23.61 -12.73 5.71
C GLY A 225 23.26 -13.74 4.62
N LYS A 226 23.95 -14.87 4.61
CA LYS A 226 23.83 -15.97 3.63
C LYS A 226 22.44 -16.63 3.60
N ALA A 227 21.94 -16.89 2.40
CA ALA A 227 21.37 -18.20 2.04
C ALA A 227 21.99 -18.62 0.69
N GLU A 228 22.41 -19.88 0.58
CA GLU A 228 22.98 -20.46 -0.64
C GLU A 228 21.96 -20.36 -1.79
N GLY A 229 22.40 -19.89 -2.95
CA GLY A 229 21.54 -19.68 -4.13
C GLY A 229 21.39 -18.24 -4.63
N SER A 230 22.33 -17.34 -4.29
CA SER A 230 22.37 -15.98 -4.83
C SER A 230 22.46 -15.99 -6.36
N TRP A 231 21.31 -15.78 -7.01
CA TRP A 231 21.20 -15.32 -8.40
C TRP A 231 20.76 -13.85 -8.34
N SER A 232 21.68 -12.94 -8.05
CA SER A 232 21.41 -11.52 -8.28
C SER A 232 21.42 -11.27 -9.79
N THR A 233 20.24 -11.31 -10.40
CA THR A 233 19.99 -10.62 -11.68
C THR A 233 18.90 -9.57 -11.54
N SER A 234 18.56 -9.18 -10.30
CA SER A 234 17.58 -8.14 -10.01
C SER A 234 17.93 -6.93 -10.85
N SER A 235 17.08 -6.62 -11.82
CA SER A 235 17.16 -5.42 -12.66
C SER A 235 16.85 -4.16 -11.84
N LEU A 236 17.04 -4.23 -10.52
CA LEU A 236 16.61 -3.34 -9.46
C LEU A 236 17.86 -2.79 -8.78
N LEU A 237 18.03 -1.48 -8.86
CA LEU A 237 19.13 -0.74 -8.27
C LEU A 237 18.57 0.07 -7.10
N PRO A 238 18.95 -0.21 -5.85
CA PRO A 238 18.64 0.69 -4.74
C PRO A 238 19.44 1.98 -4.91
N VAL A 239 18.78 3.10 -4.69
CA VAL A 239 19.31 4.45 -4.80
C VAL A 239 19.01 5.18 -3.50
N THR A 240 19.98 5.89 -2.94
CA THR A 240 19.79 6.71 -1.74
C THR A 240 20.06 8.18 -2.05
N TYR A 241 19.21 9.06 -1.50
CA TYR A 241 19.35 10.50 -1.57
C TYR A 241 18.79 11.13 -0.28
N ASP A 242 19.65 11.83 0.47
CA ASP A 242 19.27 12.61 1.66
C ASP A 242 18.41 11.82 2.68
N ASP A 243 18.91 10.66 3.12
CA ASP A 243 18.25 9.71 4.02
C ASP A 243 16.96 9.03 3.49
N HIS A 244 16.58 9.29 2.24
CA HIS A 244 15.54 8.54 1.54
C HIS A 244 16.15 7.50 0.61
N TRP A 245 15.59 6.29 0.60
CA TRP A 245 15.94 5.25 -0.37
C TRP A 245 14.84 5.14 -1.44
N ALA A 246 15.21 4.70 -2.62
CA ALA A 246 14.33 4.41 -3.75
C ALA A 246 14.86 3.17 -4.47
N LEU A 247 14.01 2.50 -5.27
CA LEU A 247 14.45 1.42 -6.15
C LEU A 247 14.24 1.84 -7.59
N TYR A 248 15.22 1.53 -8.43
CA TYR A 248 15.22 1.83 -9.85
C TYR A 248 15.27 0.57 -10.67
N ARG A 249 14.37 0.42 -11.64
CA ARG A 249 14.44 -0.66 -12.61
C ARG A 249 15.22 -0.26 -13.84
N ALA A 250 15.88 -1.24 -14.46
CA ALA A 250 16.54 -1.08 -15.75
C ALA A 250 15.59 -0.63 -16.89
N ASP A 251 14.27 -0.81 -16.72
CA ASP A 251 13.25 -0.31 -17.65
C ASP A 251 12.90 1.18 -17.44
N GLY A 252 13.53 1.84 -16.46
CA GLY A 252 13.32 3.26 -16.16
C GLY A 252 12.33 3.53 -15.03
N SER A 253 11.60 2.53 -14.54
CA SER A 253 10.60 2.72 -13.47
C SER A 253 11.25 2.87 -12.10
N TRP A 254 10.61 3.68 -11.24
CA TRP A 254 11.09 4.00 -9.90
C TRP A 254 10.07 3.62 -8.85
N TYR A 255 10.56 3.22 -7.68
CA TYR A 255 9.78 3.14 -6.46
C TYR A 255 10.35 4.08 -5.42
N THR A 256 9.49 4.96 -4.91
CA THR A 256 9.78 5.76 -3.73
C THR A 256 8.87 5.29 -2.59
N PRO A 257 9.44 4.71 -1.52
CA PRO A 257 8.69 4.29 -0.34
C PRO A 257 7.97 5.47 0.34
N GLU A 258 6.86 5.17 1.02
CA GLU A 258 6.27 6.10 1.97
C GLU A 258 7.22 6.38 3.14
N GLU A 259 7.00 7.49 3.84
CA GLU A 259 7.83 7.90 4.99
C GLU A 259 7.81 6.80 6.07
N GLY A 260 9.00 6.35 6.48
CA GLY A 260 9.16 5.30 7.48
C GLY A 260 9.16 3.87 6.95
N MET A 261 8.97 3.64 5.64
CA MET A 261 9.17 2.29 5.09
C MET A 261 10.65 1.98 4.84
N VAL A 262 11.03 0.72 4.99
CA VAL A 262 12.41 0.22 4.82
C VAL A 262 12.45 -0.92 3.81
N PHE A 263 13.42 -0.90 2.90
CA PHE A 263 13.67 -2.01 1.98
C PHE A 263 14.33 -3.17 2.71
N LEU A 264 13.79 -4.37 2.53
CA LEU A 264 14.33 -5.57 3.15
C LEU A 264 14.98 -6.51 2.15
N ASP A 265 14.25 -6.87 1.09
CA ASP A 265 14.71 -7.88 0.13
C ASP A 265 14.00 -7.75 -1.23
N ALA A 266 14.55 -8.36 -2.28
CA ALA A 266 13.90 -8.50 -3.58
C ALA A 266 14.34 -9.79 -4.28
N ASN A 267 13.46 -10.39 -5.06
CA ASN A 267 13.75 -11.59 -5.84
C ASN A 267 13.88 -11.31 -7.35
N GLU A 268 14.28 -12.34 -8.10
CA GLU A 268 14.42 -12.28 -9.56
C GLU A 268 13.11 -12.10 -10.32
N ASP A 269 11.98 -12.47 -9.70
CA ASP A 269 10.65 -12.30 -10.28
C ASP A 269 10.12 -10.87 -10.21
N GLY A 270 10.82 -9.99 -9.47
CA GLY A 270 10.45 -8.61 -9.25
C GLY A 270 9.49 -8.38 -8.08
N LEU A 271 9.34 -9.35 -7.18
CA LEU A 271 8.74 -9.09 -5.86
C LEU A 271 9.75 -8.39 -4.97
N VAL A 272 9.26 -7.41 -4.21
CA VAL A 272 10.05 -6.57 -3.33
C VAL A 272 9.41 -6.57 -1.95
N MET A 273 10.19 -6.90 -0.93
CA MET A 273 9.77 -6.96 0.46
C MET A 273 10.22 -5.70 1.19
N MET A 274 9.31 -5.14 1.99
CA MET A 274 9.51 -3.91 2.73
C MET A 274 8.95 -4.05 4.15
N GLU A 275 9.49 -3.27 5.07
CA GLU A 275 8.92 -3.05 6.40
C GLU A 275 8.20 -1.71 6.40
N ALA A 276 6.96 -1.68 6.87
CA ALA A 276 6.20 -0.45 7.06
C ALA A 276 6.54 0.21 8.40
N ALA A 277 6.15 1.48 8.57
CA ALA A 277 6.42 2.25 9.78
C ALA A 277 5.76 1.69 11.07
N ASP A 278 4.81 0.76 10.94
CA ASP A 278 4.14 0.05 12.03
C ASP A 278 4.75 -1.33 12.31
N ASP A 279 5.97 -1.58 11.81
CA ASP A 279 6.72 -2.85 11.87
C ASP A 279 6.04 -4.03 11.14
N SER A 280 4.98 -3.78 10.35
CA SER A 280 4.38 -4.81 9.50
C SER A 280 5.18 -5.00 8.21
N TYR A 281 5.20 -6.22 7.65
CA TYR A 281 5.85 -6.44 6.36
C TYR A 281 4.85 -6.23 5.23
N ALA A 282 5.35 -5.64 4.15
CA ALA A 282 4.67 -5.44 2.89
C ALA A 282 5.45 -6.10 1.75
N VAL A 283 4.73 -6.49 0.69
CA VAL A 283 5.31 -6.98 -0.56
C VAL A 283 4.74 -6.15 -1.70
N ALA A 284 5.59 -5.69 -2.61
CA ALA A 284 5.23 -4.97 -3.82
C ALA A 284 5.71 -5.73 -5.06
N ASP A 285 4.99 -5.62 -6.16
CA ASP A 285 5.35 -6.21 -7.44
C ASP A 285 5.90 -5.13 -8.40
N SER A 286 7.22 -5.10 -8.52
CA SER A 286 7.94 -4.14 -9.37
C SER A 286 7.66 -4.31 -10.88
N THR A 287 7.05 -5.43 -11.31
CA THR A 287 6.62 -5.65 -12.71
C THR A 287 5.19 -5.18 -12.96
N LYS A 288 4.46 -4.84 -11.90
CA LYS A 288 3.06 -4.38 -11.93
C LYS A 288 2.96 -2.96 -11.41
N ASP A 289 3.85 -2.10 -11.90
CA ASP A 289 3.93 -0.69 -11.49
C ASP A 289 3.97 -0.53 -9.96
N TRP A 290 4.78 -1.39 -9.32
CA TRP A 290 4.97 -1.39 -7.87
C TRP A 290 3.69 -1.61 -7.05
N ALA A 291 2.67 -2.23 -7.64
CA ALA A 291 1.43 -2.54 -6.95
C ALA A 291 1.69 -3.35 -5.67
N ALA A 292 1.02 -2.95 -4.59
CA ALA A 292 1.04 -3.70 -3.34
C ALA A 292 0.38 -5.07 -3.53
N VAL A 293 1.03 -6.12 -3.02
CA VAL A 293 0.49 -7.47 -3.01
C VAL A 293 -0.42 -7.62 -1.79
N PRO A 294 -1.72 -7.91 -1.95
CA PRO A 294 -2.65 -7.97 -0.84
C PRO A 294 -2.50 -9.27 -0.04
N PHE A 295 -2.04 -9.17 1.21
CA PHE A 295 -2.07 -10.27 2.18
C PHE A 295 -2.31 -9.72 3.60
N THR A 296 -2.62 -10.60 4.56
CA THR A 296 -2.91 -10.20 5.94
C THR A 296 -1.65 -9.72 6.67
N PRO A 297 -1.75 -8.71 7.56
CA PRO A 297 -0.62 -8.26 8.37
C PRO A 297 0.08 -9.45 9.01
N ASN A 298 1.39 -9.47 8.88
CA ASN A 298 2.20 -10.60 9.29
C ASN A 298 3.23 -10.17 10.33
N TRP A 299 3.66 -11.13 11.13
CA TRP A 299 4.86 -11.02 11.95
C TRP A 299 6.12 -11.09 11.08
N SER A 300 6.00 -11.74 9.91
CA SER A 300 7.12 -11.88 8.99
C SER A 300 6.79 -12.34 7.59
N CYS A 301 7.75 -12.12 6.69
CA CYS A 301 7.68 -12.51 5.29
C CYS A 301 9.03 -13.03 4.76
N LYS A 302 9.02 -13.93 3.78
CA LYS A 302 10.20 -14.39 3.02
C LYS A 302 9.83 -14.54 1.55
N LEU A 303 10.56 -13.88 0.66
CA LEU A 303 10.40 -14.03 -0.78
C LEU A 303 11.01 -15.36 -1.25
N LEU A 304 10.35 -16.00 -2.20
CA LEU A 304 10.82 -17.20 -2.90
C LEU A 304 10.99 -16.89 -4.40
N GLY A 305 11.45 -17.85 -5.20
CA GLY A 305 11.39 -17.73 -6.67
C GLY A 305 10.02 -18.07 -7.25
N ASP A 306 9.89 -17.95 -8.56
CA ASP A 306 8.68 -18.19 -9.35
C ASP A 306 7.45 -17.34 -8.95
N GLY A 307 7.69 -16.17 -8.36
CA GLY A 307 6.66 -15.24 -7.93
C GLY A 307 5.93 -15.66 -6.66
N LEU A 308 6.56 -16.46 -5.80
CA LEU A 308 5.97 -16.96 -4.56
C LEU A 308 6.61 -16.33 -3.34
N PHE A 309 5.89 -16.30 -2.24
CA PHE A 309 6.41 -15.85 -0.95
C PHE A 309 5.68 -16.52 0.21
N ILE A 310 6.31 -16.55 1.38
CA ILE A 310 5.72 -17.09 2.60
C ILE A 310 5.50 -15.94 3.58
N SER A 311 4.34 -15.92 4.25
CA SER A 311 4.07 -15.02 5.37
C SER A 311 3.79 -15.80 6.65
N GLN A 312 4.13 -15.22 7.81
CA GLN A 312 3.73 -15.75 9.11
C GLN A 312 2.81 -14.74 9.81
N PRO A 313 1.52 -15.03 10.01
CA PRO A 313 0.56 -14.03 10.52
C PRO A 313 0.86 -13.52 11.93
N SER A 314 1.41 -14.38 12.80
CA SER A 314 1.79 -14.03 14.17
C SER A 314 2.86 -14.98 14.69
N TYR A 315 3.56 -14.61 15.77
CA TYR A 315 4.57 -15.45 16.39
C TYR A 315 4.00 -16.84 16.76
N GLY A 316 4.55 -17.90 16.16
CA GLY A 316 4.13 -19.27 16.40
C GLY A 316 2.92 -19.75 15.59
N ALA A 317 2.36 -18.91 14.72
CA ALA A 317 1.38 -19.35 13.72
C ALA A 317 2.08 -20.15 12.60
N ASP A 318 1.34 -21.07 12.00
CA ASP A 318 1.82 -21.80 10.81
C ASP A 318 2.03 -20.81 9.65
N PRO A 319 3.18 -20.87 8.96
CA PRO A 319 3.42 -20.03 7.79
C PRO A 319 2.48 -20.36 6.63
N ILE A 320 2.14 -19.35 5.84
CA ILE A 320 1.25 -19.46 4.69
C ILE A 320 2.04 -19.16 3.43
N LEU A 321 1.98 -20.07 2.46
CA LEU A 321 2.52 -19.87 1.12
C LEU A 321 1.51 -19.09 0.27
N HIS A 322 1.96 -18.00 -0.33
CA HIS A 322 1.17 -17.15 -1.21
C HIS A 322 1.71 -17.18 -2.64
N ASP A 323 0.80 -17.00 -3.59
CA ASP A 323 1.17 -16.65 -4.96
C ASP A 323 1.50 -15.17 -5.11
N ARG A 324 1.96 -14.78 -6.31
CA ARG A 324 2.32 -13.40 -6.68
C ARG A 324 1.20 -12.38 -6.46
N THR A 325 -0.05 -12.83 -6.46
CA THR A 325 -1.23 -11.98 -6.25
C THR A 325 -1.60 -11.84 -4.78
N GLY A 326 -0.90 -12.54 -3.88
CA GLY A 326 -1.20 -12.60 -2.45
C GLY A 326 -2.21 -13.70 -2.08
N THR A 327 -2.68 -14.47 -3.06
CA THR A 327 -3.62 -15.57 -2.82
C THR A 327 -2.92 -16.70 -2.05
N SER A 328 -3.50 -17.12 -0.94
CA SER A 328 -2.98 -18.25 -0.15
C SER A 328 -3.11 -19.57 -0.92
N ILE A 329 -1.98 -20.24 -1.16
CA ILE A 329 -1.90 -21.54 -1.81
C ILE A 329 -2.01 -22.67 -0.78
N ALA A 330 -1.22 -22.58 0.31
CA ALA A 330 -1.09 -23.65 1.29
C ALA A 330 -0.64 -23.12 2.66
N THR A 331 -1.05 -23.81 3.72
CA THR A 331 -0.51 -23.62 5.07
C THR A 331 0.63 -24.63 5.27
N LEU A 332 1.85 -24.11 5.49
CA LEU A 332 3.04 -24.91 5.73
C LEU A 332 3.14 -25.20 7.22
N THR A 333 3.32 -26.47 7.57
CA THR A 333 3.27 -26.92 8.97
C THR A 333 4.67 -27.27 9.45
N GLY A 334 5.14 -26.60 10.48
CA GLY A 334 6.43 -26.87 11.12
C GLY A 334 6.43 -26.23 12.49
N ASP A 335 7.35 -26.65 13.34
CA ASP A 335 7.50 -26.32 14.76
C ASP A 335 7.86 -24.83 15.05
N GLY A 336 7.27 -23.91 14.29
CA GLY A 336 7.41 -22.46 14.43
C GLY A 336 8.74 -21.91 13.91
N HIS A 337 9.54 -22.74 13.24
CA HIS A 337 10.86 -22.33 12.72
C HIS A 337 10.78 -21.79 11.29
N TRP A 338 11.55 -20.73 11.07
CA TRP A 338 11.55 -19.85 9.89
C TRP A 338 12.06 -20.47 8.59
N ASP A 339 12.69 -21.64 8.66
CA ASP A 339 13.25 -22.33 7.50
C ASP A 339 12.41 -23.55 7.16
N VAL A 340 11.13 -23.30 6.84
CA VAL A 340 10.18 -24.36 6.47
C VAL A 340 10.55 -25.00 5.12
N LEU A 341 11.28 -24.26 4.28
CA LEU A 341 11.86 -24.75 3.03
C LEU A 341 13.30 -25.17 3.27
N SER A 342 13.50 -26.45 3.55
CA SER A 342 14.83 -27.05 3.67
C SER A 342 15.02 -28.08 2.55
N ASP A 343 16.20 -28.11 1.96
CA ASP A 343 16.50 -28.92 0.76
C ASP A 343 15.49 -28.74 -0.41
N GLY A 344 14.88 -27.54 -0.50
CA GLY A 344 13.91 -27.19 -1.54
C GLY A 344 12.48 -27.71 -1.33
N LEU A 345 12.18 -28.30 -0.17
CA LEU A 345 10.88 -28.89 0.16
C LEU A 345 10.34 -28.38 1.50
N ALA A 346 9.02 -28.22 1.57
CA ALA A 346 8.31 -27.81 2.78
C ALA A 346 7.24 -28.83 3.19
N PRO A 347 7.15 -29.20 4.48
CA PRO A 347 6.04 -29.99 4.99
C PRO A 347 4.71 -29.24 4.84
N CYS A 348 3.70 -29.93 4.32
CA CYS A 348 2.38 -29.36 4.09
C CYS A 348 1.29 -30.35 4.54
N LEU A 349 0.26 -29.83 5.21
CA LEU A 349 -0.93 -30.58 5.58
C LEU A 349 -1.96 -30.50 4.45
N ASP A 350 -2.44 -31.65 3.98
CA ASP A 350 -3.67 -31.71 3.21
C ASP A 350 -4.84 -31.74 4.20
N GLU A 351 -5.60 -30.64 4.29
CA GLU A 351 -6.72 -30.54 5.22
C GLU A 351 -7.83 -31.57 4.94
N SER A 352 -8.01 -31.96 3.67
CA SER A 352 -9.06 -32.90 3.27
C SER A 352 -8.71 -34.33 3.68
N ALA A 353 -7.45 -34.73 3.51
CA ALA A 353 -6.96 -36.05 3.88
C ALA A 353 -6.54 -36.14 5.35
N ARG A 354 -6.28 -35.00 6.01
CA ARG A 354 -5.66 -34.89 7.35
C ARG A 354 -4.32 -35.63 7.42
N LEU A 355 -3.56 -35.56 6.33
CA LEU A 355 -2.24 -36.19 6.20
C LEU A 355 -1.22 -35.16 5.72
N TYR A 356 0.03 -35.43 6.05
CA TYR A 356 1.17 -34.60 5.68
C TYR A 356 1.89 -35.18 4.47
N GLY A 357 2.43 -34.27 3.66
CA GLY A 357 3.37 -34.54 2.58
C GLY A 357 4.34 -33.37 2.44
N PHE A 358 4.97 -33.25 1.27
CA PHE A 358 5.91 -32.17 1.00
C PHE A 358 5.64 -31.52 -0.35
N VAL A 359 5.63 -30.19 -0.34
CA VAL A 359 5.54 -29.35 -1.53
C VAL A 359 6.90 -28.75 -1.86
N ASN A 360 7.15 -28.52 -3.14
CA ASN A 360 8.31 -27.73 -3.56
C ASN A 360 8.09 -26.23 -3.32
N THR A 361 9.11 -25.43 -3.64
CA THR A 361 9.02 -23.97 -3.65
C THR A 361 7.86 -23.43 -4.49
N LYS A 362 7.38 -24.18 -5.50
CA LYS A 362 6.23 -23.84 -6.35
C LYS A 362 4.86 -24.16 -5.75
N GLY A 363 4.81 -24.63 -4.49
CA GLY A 363 3.58 -25.11 -3.85
C GLY A 363 3.03 -26.41 -4.44
N GLN A 364 3.79 -27.09 -5.32
CA GLN A 364 3.38 -28.34 -5.94
C GLN A 364 3.80 -29.51 -5.08
N TRP A 365 2.90 -30.49 -4.89
CA TRP A 365 3.22 -31.74 -4.21
C TRP A 365 4.35 -32.49 -4.93
N VAL A 366 5.52 -32.59 -4.28
CA VAL A 366 6.59 -33.50 -4.69
C VAL A 366 6.39 -34.85 -4.02
N ILE A 367 5.98 -34.83 -2.76
CA ILE A 367 5.64 -36.01 -1.98
C ILE A 367 4.19 -35.84 -1.54
N PRO A 368 3.22 -36.55 -2.16
CA PRO A 368 1.81 -36.42 -1.82
C PRO A 368 1.53 -36.69 -0.35
N ALA A 369 0.48 -36.05 0.18
CA ALA A 369 0.04 -36.25 1.56
C ALA A 369 -0.34 -37.71 1.83
N GLN A 370 0.48 -38.41 2.62
CA GLN A 370 0.27 -39.82 2.95
C GLN A 370 0.80 -40.23 4.34
N TYR A 371 1.31 -39.27 5.11
CA TYR A 371 1.93 -39.50 6.42
C TYR A 371 1.11 -38.87 7.54
N ASN A 372 1.09 -39.51 8.71
CA ASN A 372 0.37 -38.99 9.87
C ASN A 372 1.10 -37.81 10.54
N SER A 373 2.41 -37.73 10.35
CA SER A 373 3.27 -36.65 10.84
C SER A 373 4.58 -36.68 10.05
N VAL A 374 5.19 -35.51 9.88
CA VAL A 374 6.47 -35.34 9.19
C VAL A 374 7.31 -34.32 9.94
N GLU A 375 8.62 -34.43 9.78
CA GLU A 375 9.61 -33.41 10.18
C GLU A 375 10.14 -32.72 8.92
N HIS A 376 10.78 -31.56 9.09
CA HIS A 376 11.43 -30.85 7.98
C HIS A 376 12.57 -31.67 7.36
N PHE A 377 12.89 -31.38 6.10
CA PHE A 377 14.09 -31.91 5.47
C PHE A 377 15.35 -31.34 6.13
N ALA A 378 16.38 -32.15 6.29
CA ALA A 378 17.72 -31.72 6.69
C ALA A 378 18.75 -32.70 6.12
N ASP A 379 19.84 -32.17 5.56
CA ASP A 379 20.89 -32.96 4.91
C ASP A 379 20.36 -33.91 3.82
N GLY A 380 19.26 -33.53 3.14
CA GLY A 380 18.60 -34.31 2.10
C GLY A 380 17.64 -35.41 2.59
N TYR A 381 17.30 -35.42 3.89
CA TYR A 381 16.42 -36.43 4.49
C TYR A 381 15.32 -35.82 5.36
N ALA A 382 14.15 -36.44 5.40
CA ALA A 382 13.08 -36.08 6.33
C ALA A 382 12.59 -37.29 7.10
N MET A 383 12.31 -37.12 8.39
CA MET A 383 11.64 -38.15 9.18
C MET A 383 10.14 -38.08 8.95
N VAL A 384 9.53 -39.24 8.71
CA VAL A 384 8.09 -39.33 8.45
C VAL A 384 7.47 -40.43 9.29
N ARG A 385 6.23 -40.22 9.69
CA ARG A 385 5.46 -41.18 10.47
C ARG A 385 4.30 -41.70 9.65
N LYS A 386 4.22 -43.02 9.52
CA LYS A 386 3.07 -43.71 8.95
C LYS A 386 2.60 -44.75 9.96
N ASP A 387 1.30 -44.76 10.23
CA ASP A 387 0.70 -45.57 11.27
C ASP A 387 1.38 -45.33 12.64
N SER A 388 1.96 -46.37 13.25
CA SER A 388 2.60 -46.30 14.57
C SER A 388 4.10 -46.05 14.54
N GLY A 389 4.75 -46.04 13.37
CA GLY A 389 6.21 -46.00 13.26
C GLY A 389 6.78 -44.79 12.51
N TRP A 390 7.95 -44.35 12.95
CA TRP A 390 8.82 -43.40 12.27
C TRP A 390 9.75 -44.11 11.28
N GLY A 391 9.98 -43.44 10.16
CA GLY A 391 10.92 -43.80 9.11
C GLY A 391 11.60 -42.55 8.54
N VAL A 392 12.37 -42.72 7.48
CA VAL A 392 13.10 -41.63 6.81
C VAL A 392 12.88 -41.73 5.31
N ILE A 393 12.63 -40.60 4.68
CA ILE A 393 12.60 -40.45 3.22
C ILE A 393 13.74 -39.56 2.74
N ASP A 394 14.15 -39.74 1.48
CA ASP A 394 14.97 -38.76 0.76
C ASP A 394 14.10 -37.70 0.06
N THR A 395 14.74 -36.70 -0.57
CA THR A 395 14.05 -35.60 -1.29
C THR A 395 13.20 -36.05 -2.47
N THR A 396 13.35 -37.29 -2.94
CA THR A 396 12.48 -37.87 -3.99
C THR A 396 11.21 -38.50 -3.41
N GLY A 397 11.10 -38.57 -2.08
CA GLY A 397 10.02 -39.28 -1.37
C GLY A 397 10.28 -40.77 -1.20
N LYS A 398 11.45 -41.27 -1.60
CA LYS A 398 11.79 -42.68 -1.43
C LYS A 398 12.06 -42.96 0.04
N LEU A 399 11.39 -43.97 0.59
CA LEU A 399 11.62 -44.44 1.95
C LEU A 399 12.99 -45.13 2.04
N VAL A 400 13.93 -44.49 2.70
CA VAL A 400 15.30 -44.97 2.90
C VAL A 400 15.45 -45.71 4.24
N ILE A 401 14.63 -45.35 5.24
CA ILE A 401 14.42 -46.12 6.47
C ILE A 401 12.92 -46.42 6.62
N PRO A 402 12.49 -47.71 6.72
CA PRO A 402 11.08 -48.07 6.88
C PRO A 402 10.42 -47.44 8.12
N CYS A 403 9.12 -47.13 8.03
CA CYS A 403 8.30 -46.61 9.13
C CYS A 403 7.99 -47.69 10.18
N SER A 404 9.01 -48.18 10.88
CA SER A 404 8.90 -49.26 11.88
C SER A 404 9.46 -48.90 13.25
N TYR A 405 10.03 -47.70 13.40
CA TYR A 405 10.72 -47.30 14.62
C TYR A 405 9.81 -46.49 15.55
N PRO A 406 9.71 -46.82 16.84
CA PRO A 406 8.83 -46.10 17.77
C PRO A 406 9.33 -44.67 18.04
N GLN A 407 10.64 -44.44 17.96
CA GLN A 407 11.26 -43.12 17.98
C GLN A 407 12.45 -43.09 17.04
N LEU A 408 12.63 -41.96 16.38
CA LEU A 408 13.77 -41.71 15.51
C LEU A 408 14.22 -40.26 15.68
N ARG A 409 15.54 -40.01 15.61
CA ARG A 409 16.13 -38.66 15.69
C ARG A 409 17.20 -38.51 14.63
N HIS A 410 17.17 -37.40 13.90
CA HIS A 410 18.27 -37.01 13.02
C HIS A 410 19.46 -36.50 13.84
N ARG A 411 20.67 -36.79 13.33
CA ARG A 411 21.95 -36.52 14.02
C ARG A 411 22.98 -35.85 13.10
N GLY A 412 22.52 -35.27 11.98
CA GLY A 412 23.35 -34.64 10.96
C GLY A 412 23.85 -35.62 9.90
N GLY A 413 23.97 -35.14 8.67
CA GLY A 413 24.29 -35.94 7.50
C GLY A 413 23.34 -37.13 7.33
N PRO A 414 23.84 -38.30 6.90
CA PRO A 414 23.02 -39.49 6.68
C PRO A 414 22.81 -40.32 7.96
N TYR A 415 22.90 -39.74 9.16
CA TYR A 415 22.89 -40.51 10.42
C TYR A 415 21.64 -40.26 11.28
N PHE A 416 21.09 -41.36 11.80
CA PHE A 416 19.89 -41.38 12.62
C PHE A 416 20.09 -42.23 13.86
N TYR A 417 19.35 -41.90 14.92
CA TYR A 417 19.36 -42.66 16.17
C TYR A 417 17.94 -43.06 16.56
N SER A 418 17.74 -44.35 16.82
CA SER A 418 16.50 -44.90 17.34
C SER A 418 16.74 -45.52 18.72
N SER A 419 15.86 -45.24 19.67
CA SER A 419 15.83 -45.88 20.99
C SER A 419 14.42 -46.29 21.34
N ALA A 420 14.27 -47.40 22.07
CA ALA A 420 13.00 -47.71 22.72
C ALA A 420 12.67 -46.64 23.77
N VAL A 421 11.39 -46.36 23.97
CA VAL A 421 10.93 -45.39 24.97
C VAL A 421 11.41 -45.82 26.36
N GLY A 422 12.26 -45.01 27.00
CA GLY A 422 12.83 -45.30 28.33
C GLY A 422 14.10 -46.17 28.35
N ALA A 423 14.67 -46.52 27.19
CA ALA A 423 15.93 -47.26 27.13
C ALA A 423 17.16 -46.34 27.23
N SER A 424 18.20 -46.81 27.92
CA SER A 424 19.51 -46.15 28.01
C SER A 424 20.37 -46.33 26.74
N ASP A 425 20.05 -47.34 25.94
CA ASP A 425 20.79 -47.72 24.73
C ASP A 425 19.88 -47.71 23.50
N GLY A 426 20.46 -47.47 22.33
CA GLY A 426 19.76 -47.40 21.06
C GLY A 426 20.65 -47.79 19.88
N ILE A 427 20.09 -47.71 18.68
CA ILE A 427 20.72 -48.14 17.45
C ILE A 427 20.99 -46.90 16.59
N TRP A 428 22.22 -46.81 16.10
CA TRP A 428 22.61 -45.85 15.07
C TRP A 428 22.35 -46.45 13.70
N LEU A 429 21.69 -45.68 12.84
CA LEU A 429 21.34 -46.07 11.48
C LEU A 429 21.96 -45.08 10.49
N THR A 430 22.43 -45.59 9.36
CA THR A 430 22.71 -44.79 8.17
C THR A 430 21.45 -44.65 7.31
N ALA A 431 21.45 -43.68 6.40
CA ALA A 431 20.33 -43.42 5.51
C ALA A 431 19.88 -44.64 4.69
N ASP A 432 20.77 -45.59 4.38
CA ASP A 432 20.42 -46.86 3.71
C ASP A 432 19.74 -47.90 4.64
N GLY A 433 19.50 -47.54 5.90
CA GLY A 433 18.93 -48.42 6.93
C GLY A 433 19.93 -49.36 7.59
N SER A 434 21.23 -49.30 7.24
CA SER A 434 22.26 -50.14 7.84
C SER A 434 22.62 -49.66 9.25
N ALA A 435 22.90 -50.60 10.16
CA ALA A 435 23.34 -50.26 11.51
C ALA A 435 24.81 -49.79 11.52
N VAL A 436 25.10 -48.67 12.19
CA VAL A 436 26.49 -48.22 12.39
C VAL A 436 27.17 -49.10 13.44
N PRO A 437 28.29 -49.77 13.13
CA PRO A 437 28.97 -50.65 14.08
C PRO A 437 29.50 -49.86 15.30
N ALA A 438 29.29 -50.40 16.50
CA ALA A 438 29.72 -49.79 17.77
C ALA A 438 31.24 -49.47 17.85
N ALA A 439 32.08 -50.12 17.04
CA ALA A 439 33.53 -49.91 17.00
C ALA A 439 33.97 -48.63 16.26
N ALA A 440 33.06 -47.92 15.58
CA ALA A 440 33.38 -46.75 14.75
C ALA A 440 32.97 -45.39 15.37
N ALA A 441 32.35 -45.38 16.55
CA ALA A 441 31.73 -44.18 17.10
C ALA A 441 32.30 -43.82 18.49
N SER A 442 33.23 -42.88 18.56
CA SER A 442 33.32 -42.01 19.74
C SER A 442 32.43 -40.81 19.49
N TYR A 443 31.18 -40.90 19.98
CA TYR A 443 30.18 -39.84 19.91
C TYR A 443 30.32 -38.94 21.14
N ASN A 444 30.76 -37.70 20.97
CA ASN A 444 30.95 -36.71 22.05
C ASN A 444 29.79 -35.70 22.15
N GLY A 445 28.59 -36.11 21.71
CA GLY A 445 27.36 -35.33 21.90
C GLY A 445 27.05 -34.31 20.81
N LEU A 446 27.96 -34.08 19.83
CA LEU A 446 27.75 -33.15 18.71
C LEU A 446 28.22 -33.68 17.34
N ASN A 447 29.19 -34.61 17.27
CA ASN A 447 29.72 -35.16 16.00
C ASN A 447 30.06 -36.66 16.10
N ILE A 448 30.02 -37.38 14.97
CA ILE A 448 30.64 -38.71 14.84
C ILE A 448 32.09 -38.51 14.39
N THR A 449 33.05 -38.91 15.23
CA THR A 449 34.47 -38.97 14.81
C THR A 449 34.79 -40.39 14.35
N LEU A 450 34.98 -40.59 13.04
CA LEU A 450 35.51 -41.84 12.49
C LEU A 450 37.02 -41.93 12.80
N ASN A 451 37.44 -42.95 13.56
CA ASN A 451 38.85 -43.16 13.89
C ASN A 451 39.70 -43.35 12.62
N ARG A 452 40.49 -42.34 12.28
CA ARG A 452 41.37 -42.29 11.10
C ARG A 452 42.60 -43.19 11.30
N ARG A 453 42.49 -44.49 11.06
CA ARG A 453 43.65 -45.38 10.77
C ARG A 453 43.34 -46.28 9.58
N GLY A 454 43.40 -45.69 8.39
CA GLY A 454 43.30 -46.40 7.12
C GLY A 454 43.33 -45.39 5.99
N ARG A 455 44.49 -45.23 5.37
CA ARG A 455 44.77 -44.31 4.26
C ARG A 455 43.90 -44.68 3.06
N LEU A 456 43.05 -43.76 2.57
CA LEU A 456 42.48 -43.84 1.21
C LEU A 456 43.47 -43.14 0.24
N PRO A 457 43.64 -43.65 -0.99
CA PRO A 457 44.60 -43.12 -1.95
C PRO A 457 44.18 -41.73 -2.45
N ASP A 458 45.20 -40.88 -2.64
CA ASP A 458 45.07 -39.49 -3.07
C ASP A 458 44.32 -39.36 -4.40
N HIS A 459 43.31 -38.48 -4.43
CA HIS A 459 42.86 -37.79 -5.64
C HIS A 459 42.90 -36.29 -5.35
N PRO A 460 43.49 -35.45 -6.21
CA PRO A 460 43.87 -34.08 -5.86
C PRO A 460 42.74 -33.06 -6.10
N GLU A 461 42.77 -31.99 -5.29
CA GLU A 461 42.07 -30.70 -5.41
C GLU A 461 40.58 -30.69 -5.00
N VAL A 462 40.09 -29.94 -4.01
CA VAL A 462 40.30 -28.51 -3.73
C VAL A 462 40.35 -28.23 -2.20
N ARG A 463 41.35 -27.46 -1.77
CA ARG A 463 41.44 -26.86 -0.42
C ARG A 463 41.19 -25.35 -0.52
N ALA A 464 40.25 -24.84 0.26
CA ALA A 464 40.29 -23.54 0.94
C ALA A 464 39.17 -23.61 2.00
N GLY A 465 39.34 -23.53 3.32
CA GLY A 465 40.24 -22.69 4.11
C GLY A 465 39.37 -21.74 4.95
N PHE A 466 38.64 -22.27 5.94
CA PHE A 466 37.89 -21.44 6.89
C PHE A 466 38.83 -20.91 8.00
N PRO A 467 38.92 -19.58 8.23
CA PRO A 467 39.53 -19.06 9.44
C PRO A 467 38.54 -19.10 10.60
N HIS A 468 39.07 -19.53 11.75
CA HIS A 468 38.45 -19.48 13.06
C HIS A 468 38.16 -18.06 13.55
N SER A 469 37.16 -17.96 14.44
CA SER A 469 36.99 -17.01 15.57
C SER A 469 35.74 -16.12 15.51
N LEU A 470 34.76 -16.45 16.35
CA LEU A 470 33.72 -15.54 16.85
C LEU A 470 34.30 -14.68 17.98
N PRO A 471 33.95 -13.39 18.06
CA PRO A 471 33.87 -12.68 19.33
C PRO A 471 32.43 -12.64 19.83
N SER A 472 32.29 -12.86 21.13
CA SER A 472 31.11 -12.77 21.98
C SER A 472 30.61 -11.33 22.17
N TRP A 473 29.73 -11.14 23.17
CA TRP A 473 29.15 -9.90 23.75
C TRP A 473 27.80 -9.52 23.11
N GLY A 474 26.70 -9.32 23.82
CA GLY A 474 26.45 -9.08 25.25
C GLY A 474 25.33 -8.02 25.34
N LYS A 475 24.30 -8.25 26.17
CA LYS A 475 23.10 -7.41 26.33
C LYS A 475 23.36 -5.97 26.82
N SER A 476 22.36 -5.11 26.56
CA SER A 476 22.02 -3.78 27.15
C SER A 476 22.87 -2.61 26.62
N ILE A 477 22.33 -1.42 26.31
CA ILE A 477 21.07 -0.72 26.62
C ILE A 477 20.52 -0.13 25.31
#